data_AF-A0A2A2KJI9-F1
#
_entry.id   AF-A0A2A2KJI9-F1
#
_cell.length_a   1.000
_cell.length_b   1.000
_cell.length_c   1.000
_cell.angle_alpha   90.00
_cell.angle_beta   90.00
_cell.angle_gamma   90.00
#
_symmetry.space_group_name_H-M   'P 1'
#
loop_
_entity.id
_entity.type
_entity.pdbx_description
1 polymer ?
#
loop_
_entity_poly.entity_id
_entity_poly.type
_entity_poly.pdbx_seq_one_letter_code
_entity_poly.pdbx_strand_id
1 'polypeptide(L)'
;MHPLGALVTGLVAGGLFVWCFTAAQNRWKIDDVLGVWPLHGLCGVWGGIACGLFGQVALGGLGGVSLVSQLLGSLAGRVCEAVLELRLDGIVTDERTPFGKVHFNTCFAEIEALFQRAGFHRPLDVVGYQGMSYALYDPGRWDAVQVLRWLKARCEPACEAG
;
A
#
# COMPACT_ATOMS: atom_id res chain seq x y z
N MET A 1 17.22 -19.10 16.26
CA MET A 1 17.09 -18.00 17.22
C MET A 1 16.58 -18.56 18.54
N HIS A 2 17.15 -18.13 19.66
CA HIS A 2 16.68 -18.52 21.00
C HIS A 2 15.30 -17.90 21.30
N PRO A 3 14.40 -18.54 22.07
CA PRO A 3 13.07 -18.00 22.39
C PRO A 3 13.10 -16.58 23.00
N LEU A 4 14.07 -16.27 23.85
CA LEU A 4 14.26 -14.92 24.40
C LEU A 4 14.62 -13.90 23.30
N GLY A 5 15.45 -14.28 22.34
CA GLY A 5 15.78 -13.42 21.20
C GLY A 5 14.57 -13.16 20.32
N ALA A 6 13.72 -14.17 20.11
CA ALA A 6 12.44 -14.01 19.40
C ALA A 6 11.49 -13.06 20.14
N LEU A 7 11.39 -13.17 21.47
CA LEU A 7 10.58 -12.28 22.29
C LEU A 7 11.05 -10.82 22.20
N VAL A 8 12.37 -10.58 22.35
CA VAL A 8 12.95 -9.23 22.21
C VAL A 8 12.71 -8.68 20.81
N THR A 9 12.89 -9.50 19.78
CA THR A 9 12.64 -9.11 18.39
C THR A 9 11.20 -8.64 18.19
N GLY A 10 10.23 -9.42 18.68
CA GLY A 10 8.81 -9.09 18.58
C GLY A 10 8.40 -7.85 19.38
N LEU A 11 8.89 -7.70 20.61
CA LEU A 11 8.59 -6.52 21.44
C LEU A 11 9.11 -5.23 20.81
N VAL A 12 10.34 -5.24 20.30
CA VAL A 12 10.92 -4.09 19.63
C VAL A 12 10.17 -3.80 18.32
N ALA A 13 9.84 -4.83 17.53
CA ALA A 13 9.05 -4.66 16.30
C ALA A 13 7.68 -4.03 16.59
N GLY A 14 6.96 -4.51 17.60
CA GLY A 14 5.66 -3.97 17.99
C GLY A 14 5.74 -2.49 18.43
N GLY A 15 6.74 -2.16 19.25
CA GLY A 15 6.98 -0.78 19.67
C GLY A 15 7.35 0.15 18.49
N LEU A 16 8.23 -0.30 17.61
CA LEU A 16 8.63 0.43 16.40
C LEU A 16 7.43 0.66 15.47
N PHE A 17 6.60 -0.37 15.24
CA PHE A 17 5.40 -0.24 14.43
C PHE A 17 4.45 0.83 14.97
N VAL A 18 4.07 0.72 16.25
CA VAL A 18 3.11 1.66 16.86
C VAL A 18 3.64 3.09 16.84
N TRP A 19 4.90 3.29 17.22
CA TRP A 19 5.52 4.61 17.20
C TRP A 19 5.56 5.19 15.79
N CYS A 20 6.04 4.40 14.84
CA CYS A 20 6.26 4.86 13.46
C CYS A 20 4.94 5.09 12.73
N PHE A 21 3.94 4.21 12.91
CA PHE A 21 2.60 4.38 12.36
C PHE A 21 1.94 5.66 12.90
N THR A 22 2.02 5.87 14.22
CA THR A 22 1.48 7.09 14.85
C THR A 22 2.20 8.35 14.37
N ALA A 23 3.53 8.30 14.24
CA ALA A 23 4.32 9.43 13.75
C ALA A 23 4.03 9.74 12.27
N ALA A 24 3.93 8.70 11.44
CA ALA A 24 3.58 8.81 10.01
C ALA A 24 2.25 9.52 9.82
N GLN A 25 1.21 9.08 10.54
CA GLN A 25 -0.14 9.63 10.45
C GLN A 25 -0.25 11.04 11.05
N ASN A 26 0.22 11.23 12.29
CA ASN A 26 -0.07 12.46 13.04
C ASN A 26 0.95 13.58 12.84
N ARG A 27 2.20 13.25 12.51
CA ARG A 27 3.30 14.22 12.47
C ARG A 27 3.83 14.43 11.06
N TRP A 28 4.04 13.34 10.32
CA TRP A 28 4.64 13.40 8.98
C TRP A 28 3.62 13.52 7.87
N LYS A 29 2.33 13.31 8.18
CA LYS A 29 1.22 13.37 7.21
C LYS A 29 1.45 12.48 5.99
N ILE A 30 2.05 11.31 6.24
CA ILE A 30 2.20 10.25 5.25
C ILE A 30 0.90 9.46 5.24
N ASP A 31 0.24 9.40 4.09
CA ASP A 31 -1.04 8.72 3.90
C ASP A 31 -0.81 7.21 3.69
N ASP A 32 -0.37 6.52 4.75
CA ASP A 32 -0.20 5.06 4.78
C ASP A 32 -1.28 4.44 5.66
N VAL A 33 -2.46 4.27 5.08
CA VAL A 33 -3.69 3.84 5.75
C VAL A 33 -3.54 2.49 6.45
N LEU A 34 -2.80 1.58 5.82
CA LEU A 34 -2.61 0.21 6.28
C LEU A 34 -1.37 0.05 7.18
N GLY A 35 -0.52 1.09 7.26
CA GLY A 35 0.75 1.02 7.96
C GLY A 35 1.73 0.03 7.32
N VAL A 36 1.63 -0.14 6.00
CA VAL A 36 2.49 -1.09 5.25
C VAL A 36 3.95 -0.69 5.37
N TRP A 37 4.25 0.61 5.33
CA TRP A 37 5.62 1.10 5.43
C TRP A 37 6.23 0.89 6.84
N PRO A 38 5.58 1.27 7.95
CA PRO A 38 6.05 0.91 9.29
C PRO A 38 6.17 -0.60 9.52
N LEU A 39 5.24 -1.40 8.99
CA LEU A 39 5.21 -2.85 9.21
C LEU A 39 6.23 -3.61 8.35
N HIS A 40 6.10 -3.54 7.03
CA HIS A 40 6.96 -4.27 6.11
C HIS A 40 8.30 -3.59 5.90
N GLY A 41 8.32 -2.24 5.88
CA GLY A 41 9.50 -1.41 5.79
C GLY A 41 10.36 -1.52 7.06
N LEU A 42 9.99 -0.77 8.08
CA LEU A 42 10.79 -0.62 9.30
C LEU A 42 10.92 -1.92 10.10
N CYS A 43 9.81 -2.61 10.40
CA CYS A 43 9.88 -3.85 11.18
C CYS A 43 10.53 -4.99 10.40
N GLY A 44 10.41 -5.01 9.06
CA GLY A 44 11.12 -5.96 8.21
C GLY A 44 12.64 -5.81 8.29
N VAL A 45 13.16 -4.57 8.23
CA VAL A 45 14.59 -4.30 8.41
C VAL A 45 15.06 -4.71 9.81
N TRP A 46 14.29 -4.37 10.85
CA TRP A 46 14.57 -4.80 12.21
C TRP A 46 14.62 -6.34 12.31
N GLY A 47 13.66 -7.05 11.71
CA GLY A 47 13.65 -8.52 11.68
C GLY A 47 14.90 -9.10 11.01
N GLY A 48 15.36 -8.50 9.92
CA GLY A 48 16.62 -8.86 9.26
C GLY A 48 17.82 -8.72 10.20
N ILE A 49 17.97 -7.55 10.83
CA ILE A 49 19.04 -7.25 11.79
C ILE A 49 18.98 -8.21 12.99
N ALA A 50 17.80 -8.39 13.58
CA ALA A 50 17.59 -9.23 14.75
C ALA A 50 17.86 -10.71 14.44
N CYS A 51 17.52 -11.19 13.25
CA CYS A 51 17.92 -12.53 12.79
C CYS A 51 19.46 -12.66 12.69
N GLY A 52 20.14 -11.63 12.17
CA GLY A 52 21.61 -11.59 12.12
C GLY A 52 22.27 -11.58 13.49
N LEU A 53 21.66 -10.90 14.48
CA LEU A 53 22.17 -10.82 15.85
C LEU A 53 21.80 -12.08 16.67
N PHE A 54 20.52 -12.35 16.87
CA PHE A 54 20.04 -13.48 17.68
C PHE A 54 20.13 -14.84 16.97
N GLY A 55 20.58 -14.86 15.72
CA GLY A 55 20.97 -16.07 15.00
C GLY A 55 22.37 -16.58 15.36
N GLN A 56 23.21 -15.74 15.98
CA GLN A 56 24.58 -16.13 16.38
C GLN A 56 24.57 -17.17 17.49
N VAL A 57 25.48 -18.15 17.40
CA VAL A 57 25.62 -19.23 18.40
C VAL A 57 25.91 -18.67 19.79
N ALA A 58 26.74 -17.61 19.87
CA ALA A 58 27.08 -16.93 21.12
C ALA A 58 25.86 -16.35 21.86
N LEU A 59 24.76 -16.08 21.16
CA LEU A 59 23.52 -15.55 21.72
C LEU A 59 22.41 -16.61 21.79
N GLY A 60 22.77 -17.90 21.76
CA GLY A 60 21.83 -19.02 21.81
C GLY A 60 21.12 -19.30 20.48
N GLY A 61 21.61 -18.74 19.38
CA GLY A 61 21.16 -19.06 18.02
C GLY A 61 21.69 -20.40 17.52
N LEU A 62 21.11 -20.88 16.41
CA LEU A 62 21.53 -22.14 15.77
C LEU A 62 22.82 -21.98 14.95
N GLY A 63 23.33 -20.75 14.78
CA GLY A 63 24.44 -20.46 13.87
C GLY A 63 24.03 -20.48 12.40
N GLY A 64 25.01 -20.29 11.51
CA GLY A 64 24.79 -20.30 10.04
C GLY A 64 24.16 -19.02 9.48
N VAL A 65 23.94 -17.99 10.30
CA VAL A 65 23.37 -16.71 9.87
C VAL A 65 24.47 -15.65 9.84
N SER A 66 24.62 -14.97 8.70
CA SER A 66 25.56 -13.87 8.52
C SER A 66 24.84 -12.54 8.65
N LEU A 67 25.28 -11.69 9.60
CA LEU A 67 24.73 -10.34 9.76
C LEU A 67 24.90 -9.51 8.48
N VAL A 68 26.05 -9.66 7.80
CA VAL A 68 26.32 -8.97 6.52
C VAL A 68 25.31 -9.42 5.46
N SER A 69 25.03 -10.72 5.36
CA SER A 69 24.03 -11.24 4.43
C SER A 69 22.61 -10.74 4.76
N GLN A 70 22.26 -10.64 6.04
CA GLN A 70 20.97 -10.09 6.47
C GLN A 70 20.82 -8.61 6.12
N LEU A 71 21.88 -7.80 6.29
CA LEU A 71 21.89 -6.39 5.93
C LEU A 71 21.78 -6.21 4.40
N LEU A 72 22.61 -6.93 3.63
CA LEU A 72 22.59 -6.88 2.17
C LEU A 72 21.24 -7.37 1.60
N GLY A 73 20.70 -8.46 2.13
CA GLY A 73 19.40 -8.99 1.74
C GLY A 73 18.25 -8.03 2.05
N SER A 74 18.26 -7.39 3.23
CA SER A 74 17.26 -6.40 3.60
C SER A 74 17.32 -5.16 2.69
N LEU A 75 18.53 -4.68 2.39
CA LEU A 75 18.72 -3.56 1.47
C LEU A 75 18.29 -3.91 0.05
N ALA A 76 18.71 -5.06 -0.46
CA ALA A 76 18.31 -5.53 -1.79
C ALA A 76 16.79 -5.67 -1.91
N GLY A 77 16.12 -6.22 -0.88
CA GLY A 77 14.67 -6.31 -0.83
C GLY A 77 13.99 -4.94 -0.91
N ARG A 78 14.48 -3.95 -0.15
CA ARG A 78 13.98 -2.56 -0.20
C ARG A 78 14.17 -1.92 -1.57
N VAL A 79 15.32 -2.16 -2.21
CA VAL A 79 15.59 -1.66 -3.56
C VAL A 79 14.64 -2.31 -4.56
N CYS A 80 14.43 -3.64 -4.50
CA CYS A 80 13.49 -4.33 -5.38
C CYS A 80 12.05 -3.84 -5.21
N GLU A 81 11.61 -3.61 -3.96
CA GLU A 81 10.29 -3.07 -3.65
C GLU A 81 10.12 -1.66 -4.24
N ALA A 82 11.08 -0.76 -4.03
CA ALA A 82 11.06 0.57 -4.61
C ALA A 82 11.08 0.55 -6.15
N VAL A 83 11.84 -0.37 -6.76
CA VAL A 83 11.86 -0.55 -8.22
C VAL A 83 10.52 -1.06 -8.74
N LEU A 84 9.85 -1.96 -8.00
CA LEU A 84 8.53 -2.45 -8.37
C LEU A 84 7.49 -1.32 -8.29
N GLU A 85 7.53 -0.52 -7.23
CA GLU A 85 6.66 0.65 -7.04
C GLU A 85 6.85 1.67 -8.17
N LEU A 86 8.11 2.04 -8.48
CA LEU A 86 8.42 2.93 -9.62
C LEU A 86 7.98 2.37 -10.99
N ARG A 87 7.94 1.04 -11.14
CA ARG A 87 7.37 0.39 -12.33
C ARG A 87 5.85 0.43 -12.35
N LEU A 88 5.19 0.32 -11.19
CA LEU A 88 3.74 0.40 -11.07
C LEU A 88 3.23 1.82 -11.30
N ASP A 89 3.96 2.82 -10.82
CA ASP A 89 3.68 4.25 -11.01
C ASP A 89 3.89 4.73 -12.46
N GLY A 90 4.42 3.87 -13.33
CA GLY A 90 4.61 4.17 -14.74
C GLY A 90 5.79 5.10 -15.05
N ILE A 91 6.55 5.52 -14.03
CA ILE A 91 7.75 6.37 -14.17
C ILE A 91 8.83 5.66 -14.99
N VAL A 92 8.94 4.34 -14.86
CA VAL A 92 9.89 3.50 -15.62
C VAL A 92 9.36 3.13 -17.01
N THR A 93 8.05 3.27 -17.26
CA THR A 93 7.38 2.87 -18.52
C THR A 93 6.90 4.06 -19.34
N ASP A 94 7.53 5.23 -19.17
CA ASP A 94 7.28 6.43 -19.98
C ASP A 94 5.80 6.89 -19.88
N GLU A 95 5.31 7.00 -18.64
CA GLU A 95 3.92 7.36 -18.27
C GLU A 95 2.83 6.39 -18.75
N ARG A 96 3.19 5.22 -19.29
CA ARG A 96 2.22 4.16 -19.57
C ARG A 96 1.96 3.35 -18.32
N THR A 97 0.76 3.48 -17.76
CA THR A 97 0.28 2.58 -16.69
C THR A 97 0.46 1.12 -17.12
N PRO A 98 0.95 0.22 -16.25
CA PRO A 98 1.24 -1.19 -16.61
C PRO A 98 -0.02 -2.01 -16.94
N PHE A 99 -1.20 -1.43 -16.73
CA PHE A 99 -2.49 -2.05 -16.99
C PHE A 99 -2.91 -1.82 -18.45
N GLY A 100 -3.11 -2.91 -19.19
CA GLY A 100 -3.68 -2.86 -20.53
C GLY A 100 -5.18 -2.50 -20.51
N LYS A 101 -5.71 -2.07 -21.67
CA LYS A 101 -7.15 -1.76 -21.86
C LYS A 101 -8.10 -2.84 -21.29
N VAL A 102 -7.72 -4.11 -21.40
CA VAL A 102 -8.51 -5.24 -20.90
C VAL A 102 -8.68 -5.18 -19.38
N HIS A 103 -7.58 -4.94 -18.64
CA HIS A 103 -7.62 -4.87 -17.19
C HIS A 103 -8.48 -3.69 -16.71
N PHE A 104 -8.34 -2.54 -17.38
CA PHE A 104 -9.14 -1.35 -17.09
C PHE A 104 -10.64 -1.61 -17.29
N ASN A 105 -11.02 -2.25 -18.39
CA ASN A 105 -12.41 -2.57 -18.70
C ASN A 105 -13.01 -3.57 -17.70
N THR A 106 -12.22 -4.55 -17.22
CA THR A 106 -12.66 -5.50 -16.20
C THR A 106 -12.96 -4.82 -14.87
N CYS A 107 -12.05 -3.99 -14.37
CA CYS A 107 -12.27 -3.23 -13.14
C CYS A 107 -13.50 -2.31 -13.26
N PHE A 108 -13.70 -1.72 -14.43
CA PHE A 108 -14.86 -0.87 -14.67
C PHE A 108 -16.19 -1.63 -14.63
N ALA A 109 -16.22 -2.83 -15.24
CA ALA A 109 -17.40 -3.71 -15.20
C ALA A 109 -17.74 -4.14 -13.76
N GLU A 110 -16.74 -4.36 -12.90
CA GLU A 110 -16.95 -4.67 -11.49
C GLU A 110 -17.57 -3.50 -10.72
N ILE A 111 -17.07 -2.27 -10.96
CA ILE A 111 -17.63 -1.04 -10.36
C ILE A 111 -19.09 -0.85 -10.80
N GLU A 112 -19.38 -1.00 -12.10
CA GLU A 112 -20.74 -0.89 -12.62
C GLU A 112 -21.67 -1.93 -11.99
N ALA A 113 -21.22 -3.18 -11.84
CA ALA A 113 -21.99 -4.22 -11.18
C ALA A 113 -22.29 -3.90 -9.70
N LEU A 114 -21.35 -3.28 -8.97
CA LEU A 114 -21.59 -2.81 -7.60
C LEU A 114 -22.63 -1.69 -7.55
N PHE A 115 -22.57 -0.73 -8.48
CA PHE A 115 -23.54 0.36 -8.59
C PHE A 115 -24.95 -0.16 -8.91
N GLN A 116 -25.07 -1.11 -9.84
CA GLN A 116 -26.36 -1.73 -10.15
C GLN A 116 -26.96 -2.48 -8.96
N ARG A 117 -26.13 -3.20 -8.19
CA ARG A 117 -26.55 -3.85 -6.93
C ARG A 117 -27.00 -2.85 -5.87
N ALA A 118 -26.43 -1.65 -5.85
CA ALA A 118 -26.82 -0.57 -4.96
C ALA A 118 -28.07 0.22 -5.42
N GLY A 119 -28.73 -0.21 -6.51
CA GLY A 119 -29.93 0.46 -7.06
C GLY A 119 -29.63 1.63 -8.00
N PHE A 120 -28.37 1.80 -8.40
CA PHE A 120 -27.95 2.80 -9.38
C PHE A 120 -28.00 2.18 -10.78
N HIS A 121 -29.12 2.34 -11.48
CA HIS A 121 -29.38 1.70 -12.77
C HIS A 121 -28.92 2.50 -14.00
N ARG A 122 -28.21 3.61 -13.78
CA ARG A 122 -27.73 4.47 -14.87
C ARG A 122 -26.34 3.99 -15.34
N PRO A 123 -26.11 3.86 -16.66
CA PRO A 123 -24.79 3.53 -17.17
C PRO A 123 -23.80 4.64 -16.79
N LEU A 124 -22.66 4.26 -16.22
CA LEU A 124 -21.60 5.18 -15.83
C LEU A 124 -20.79 5.55 -17.08
N ASP A 125 -20.95 6.77 -17.58
CA ASP A 125 -20.11 7.30 -18.66
C ASP A 125 -18.76 7.77 -18.09
N VAL A 126 -17.76 6.92 -18.22
CA VAL A 126 -16.37 7.20 -17.79
C VAL A 126 -15.46 7.61 -18.93
N VAL A 127 -15.99 7.86 -20.13
CA VAL A 127 -15.21 8.35 -21.26
C VAL A 127 -14.76 9.78 -20.95
N GLY A 128 -13.55 9.90 -20.38
CA GLY A 128 -12.94 11.17 -19.96
C GLY A 128 -12.43 11.19 -18.51
N TYR A 129 -12.74 10.19 -17.69
CA TYR A 129 -12.38 10.15 -16.26
C TYR A 129 -11.14 9.31 -15.94
N GLN A 130 -10.32 8.95 -16.94
CA GLN A 130 -9.27 7.92 -16.86
C GLN A 130 -8.16 8.11 -15.79
N GLY A 131 -8.09 9.25 -15.10
CA GLY A 131 -7.16 9.44 -13.97
C GLY A 131 -7.81 9.86 -12.64
N MET A 132 -8.95 10.55 -12.65
CA MET A 132 -9.53 11.16 -11.44
C MET A 132 -10.46 10.22 -10.66
N SER A 133 -11.13 9.28 -11.33
CA SER A 133 -11.93 8.25 -10.63
C SER A 133 -11.04 7.26 -9.87
N TYR A 134 -9.82 7.02 -10.34
CA TYR A 134 -8.82 6.18 -9.66
C TYR A 134 -8.31 6.84 -8.36
N ALA A 135 -8.12 8.17 -8.36
CA ALA A 135 -7.70 8.94 -7.19
C ALA A 135 -8.79 9.10 -6.11
N LEU A 136 -10.06 8.84 -6.45
CA LEU A 136 -11.21 8.86 -5.53
C LEU A 136 -11.45 7.51 -4.85
N TYR A 137 -10.84 6.43 -5.34
CA TYR A 137 -10.97 5.09 -4.78
C TYR A 137 -9.79 4.76 -3.85
N ASP A 138 -9.37 5.73 -3.05
CA ASP A 138 -8.56 5.48 -1.86
C ASP A 138 -9.53 5.32 -0.67
N PRO A 139 -9.77 4.08 -0.19
CA PRO A 139 -10.69 3.81 0.90
C PRO A 139 -10.20 4.37 2.25
N GLY A 140 -8.95 4.82 2.36
CA GLY A 140 -8.44 5.52 3.54
C GLY A 140 -8.76 7.01 3.56
N ARG A 141 -9.03 7.59 2.39
CA ARG A 141 -9.15 9.03 2.20
C ARG A 141 -10.58 9.51 1.96
N TRP A 142 -11.46 8.63 1.47
CA TRP A 142 -12.86 8.95 1.17
C TRP A 142 -13.81 7.82 1.57
N ASP A 143 -14.90 8.14 2.27
CA ASP A 143 -16.02 7.21 2.46
C ASP A 143 -16.74 7.02 1.10
N ALA A 144 -17.11 5.78 0.77
CA ALA A 144 -17.83 5.44 -0.46
C ALA A 144 -19.06 6.33 -0.69
N VAL A 145 -19.75 6.73 0.39
CA VAL A 145 -20.90 7.64 0.33
C VAL A 145 -20.50 9.05 -0.14
N GLN A 146 -19.30 9.51 0.21
CA GLN A 146 -18.79 10.83 -0.20
C GLN A 146 -18.38 10.85 -1.67
N VAL A 147 -17.74 9.78 -2.14
CA VAL A 147 -17.41 9.59 -3.57
C VAL A 147 -18.69 9.59 -4.41
N LEU A 148 -19.73 8.88 -3.95
CA LEU A 148 -21.04 8.83 -4.60
C LEU A 148 -21.73 10.20 -4.66
N ARG A 149 -21.70 10.97 -3.56
CA ARG A 149 -22.26 12.34 -3.53
C ARG A 149 -21.50 13.30 -4.43
N TRP A 150 -20.17 13.18 -4.47
CA TRP A 150 -19.33 14.01 -5.33
C TRP A 150 -19.58 13.73 -6.81
N LEU A 151 -19.64 12.46 -7.20
CA LEU A 151 -19.99 12.04 -8.55
C LEU A 151 -21.39 12.53 -8.94
N LYS A 152 -22.38 12.36 -8.07
CA LYS A 152 -23.75 12.85 -8.29
C LYS A 152 -23.77 14.36 -8.54
N ALA A 153 -23.15 15.15 -7.68
CA ALA A 153 -23.13 16.61 -7.79
C ALA A 153 -22.44 17.11 -9.07
N ARG A 154 -21.53 16.33 -9.65
CA ARG A 154 -20.77 16.70 -10.84
C ARG A 154 -21.43 16.22 -12.14
N CYS A 155 -22.26 15.19 -12.07
CA CYS A 155 -23.14 14.76 -13.15
C CYS A 155 -24.45 15.58 -13.22
N GLU A 156 -24.86 16.27 -12.15
CA GLU A 156 -26.15 16.97 -12.09
C GLU A 156 -26.26 18.38 -12.73
N PRO A 157 -25.22 19.15 -13.12
CA PRO A 157 -25.41 20.45 -13.77
C PRO A 157 -25.24 20.39 -15.31
N ALA A 158 -25.71 19.33 -15.95
CA ALA A 158 -25.84 19.26 -17.42
C ALA A 158 -27.29 19.15 -17.90
N CYS A 159 -28.28 19.15 -16.99
CA CYS A 159 -29.69 18.92 -17.32
C CYS A 159 -30.57 20.19 -17.27
N GLU A 160 -30.05 21.34 -16.83
CA GLU A 160 -30.81 22.61 -16.75
C GLU A 160 -30.36 23.67 -17.78
N ALA A 161 -29.63 23.27 -18.82
CA ALA A 161 -29.26 24.16 -19.94
C ALA A 161 -29.98 23.78 -21.24
N GLY A 162 -31.28 23.52 -21.15
CA GLY A 162 -32.22 23.37 -22.27
C GLY A 162 -33.25 24.49 -22.23
#